data_AF-B4SE94-F1
#
_entry.id   AF-B4SE94-F1
#
_cell.length_a   1.000
_cell.length_b   1.000
_cell.length_c   1.000
_cell.angle_alpha   90.00
_cell.angle_beta   90.00
_cell.angle_gamma   90.00
#
_symmetry.space_group_name_H-M   'P 1'
#
loop_
_entity.id
_entity.type
_entity.pdbx_description
1 polymer ?
#
loop_
_entity_poly.entity_id
_entity_poly.type
_entity_poly.pdbx_seq_one_letter_code
_entity_poly.pdbx_strand_id
1 'polypeptide(L)'
;MYDDLIHQVQEAIAYSGSWAEKGWPVTFGPNNIEVSTLKQAQALPRNFVYRDEAVNYWQQVLLTGNDTAVAGRKALAALKEGNLQAAADALYLSQYIEKPFAASSATWAPLYEALKQDMAEKQVV
;
A
#
# COMPACT_ATOMS: atom_id res chain seq x y z
N MET A 1 6.19 -14.75 -19.70
CA MET A 1 4.92 -14.00 -19.52
C MET A 1 5.24 -12.89 -18.52
N TYR A 2 4.31 -12.06 -18.04
CA TYR A 2 4.63 -11.03 -17.00
C TYR A 2 4.91 -11.67 -15.62
N ASP A 3 5.61 -12.80 -15.57
CA ASP A 3 5.73 -13.68 -14.41
C ASP A 3 6.41 -12.97 -13.23
N ASP A 4 7.45 -12.19 -13.51
CA ASP A 4 8.15 -11.38 -12.50
C ASP A 4 7.25 -10.28 -11.94
N LEU A 5 6.52 -9.56 -12.80
CA LEU A 5 5.59 -8.50 -12.38
C LEU A 5 4.41 -9.09 -11.60
N ILE A 6 3.90 -10.27 -11.99
CA ILE A 6 2.86 -11.00 -11.27
C ILE A 6 3.34 -11.33 -9.85
N HIS A 7 4.58 -11.81 -9.70
CA HIS A 7 5.15 -12.10 -8.39
C HIS A 7 5.28 -10.82 -7.54
N GLN A 8 5.82 -9.74 -8.11
CA GLN A 8 5.95 -8.45 -7.43
C GLN A 8 4.59 -7.88 -7.00
N VAL A 9 3.55 -8.02 -7.82
CA VAL A 9 2.19 -7.62 -7.46
C VAL A 9 1.65 -8.46 -6.31
N GLN A 10 1.92 -9.77 -6.27
CA GLN A 10 1.52 -10.62 -5.14
C GLN A 10 2.20 -10.20 -3.83
N GLU A 11 3.50 -9.89 -3.88
CA GLU A 11 4.24 -9.38 -2.74
C GLU A 11 3.69 -8.02 -2.28
N ALA A 12 3.39 -7.12 -3.21
CA ALA A 12 2.79 -5.82 -2.93
C ALA A 12 1.41 -5.94 -2.25
N ILE A 13 0.55 -6.86 -2.70
CA ILE A 13 -0.75 -7.16 -2.06
C ILE A 13 -0.54 -7.59 -0.61
N ALA A 14 0.39 -8.52 -0.37
CA ALA A 14 0.67 -9.02 0.97
C ALA A 14 1.26 -7.93 1.87
N TYR A 15 2.17 -7.12 1.32
CA TYR A 15 2.81 -6.02 2.03
C TYR A 15 1.79 -4.95 2.43
N SER A 16 0.96 -4.47 1.50
CA SER A 16 -0.02 -3.41 1.79
C SER A 16 -1.09 -3.83 2.78
N GLY A 17 -1.53 -5.09 2.74
CA GLY A 17 -2.44 -5.66 3.74
C GLY A 17 -1.83 -5.76 5.15
N SER A 18 -0.50 -5.67 5.28
CA SER A 18 0.23 -5.79 6.55
C SER A 18 0.75 -4.46 7.11
N TRP A 19 0.47 -3.32 6.47
CA TRP A 19 1.03 -2.01 6.86
C TRP A 19 0.77 -1.65 8.32
N ALA A 20 -0.45 -1.83 8.82
CA ALA A 20 -0.79 -1.49 10.20
C ALA A 20 -0.17 -2.42 11.25
N GLU A 21 0.24 -3.63 10.83
CA GLU A 21 0.89 -4.63 11.67
C GLU A 21 2.41 -4.46 11.68
N LYS A 22 3.03 -4.37 10.49
CA LYS A 22 4.47 -4.16 10.34
C LYS A 22 4.87 -2.77 10.81
N GLY A 23 4.07 -1.79 10.40
CA GLY A 23 4.19 -0.43 10.85
C GLY A 23 5.45 0.28 10.37
N TRP A 24 5.61 1.50 10.86
CA TRP A 24 6.74 2.39 10.64
C TRP A 24 6.78 3.45 11.74
N PRO A 25 7.94 4.06 12.02
CA PRO A 25 8.04 5.09 13.05
C PRO A 25 7.12 6.28 12.76
N VAL A 26 6.19 6.54 13.69
CA VAL A 26 5.32 7.71 13.71
C VAL A 26 5.26 8.22 15.13
N THR A 27 5.41 9.53 15.31
CA THR A 27 5.40 10.16 16.63
C THR A 27 4.09 10.92 16.87
N PHE A 28 3.61 10.89 18.11
CA PHE A 28 2.36 11.54 18.52
C PHE A 28 2.59 12.48 19.70
N GLY A 29 1.94 13.65 19.63
CA GLY A 29 2.01 14.69 20.65
C GLY A 29 3.35 15.44 20.74
N PRO A 30 3.45 16.44 21.64
CA PRO A 30 4.60 17.34 21.76
C PRO A 30 5.87 16.67 22.31
N ASN A 31 5.71 15.51 22.97
CA ASN A 31 6.83 14.72 23.47
C ASN A 31 7.37 13.73 22.43
N ASN A 32 6.84 13.76 21.19
CA ASN A 32 7.23 12.87 20.10
C ASN A 32 7.22 11.39 20.49
N ILE A 33 6.14 10.94 21.14
CA ILE A 33 6.03 9.54 21.56
C ILE A 33 5.87 8.67 20.30
N GLU A 34 6.86 7.82 20.06
CA GLU A 34 6.83 6.89 18.93
C GLU A 34 5.78 5.80 19.16
N VAL A 35 4.88 5.64 18.20
CA VAL A 35 3.87 4.59 18.14
C VAL A 35 3.89 4.04 16.72
N SER A 36 4.58 2.93 16.55
CA SER A 36 4.97 2.42 15.25
C SER A 36 4.01 1.39 14.67
N THR A 37 2.97 0.97 15.39
CA THR A 37 1.98 -0.01 14.89
C THR A 37 0.59 0.23 15.48
N LEU A 38 -0.44 -0.34 14.84
CA LEU A 38 -1.81 -0.35 15.39
C LEU A 38 -1.86 -1.02 16.76
N LYS A 39 -1.13 -2.12 16.94
CA LYS A 39 -1.07 -2.85 18.20
C LYS A 39 -0.51 -1.99 19.33
N GLN A 40 0.57 -1.24 19.06
CA GLN A 40 1.13 -0.30 20.03
C GLN A 40 0.15 0.82 20.35
N ALA A 41 -0.52 1.39 19.35
CA ALA A 41 -1.50 2.45 19.55
C ALA A 41 -2.68 1.99 20.44
N GLN A 42 -3.19 0.78 20.22
CA GLN A 42 -4.26 0.21 21.02
C GLN A 42 -3.85 -0.09 22.46
N ALA A 43 -2.59 -0.46 22.67
CA ALA A 43 -1.99 -0.75 23.98
C ALA A 43 -1.67 0.50 24.81
N LEU A 44 -1.75 1.70 24.22
CA LEU A 44 -1.52 2.94 24.96
C LEU A 44 -2.50 3.07 26.14
N PRO A 45 -2.03 3.59 27.29
CA PRO A 45 -2.89 3.86 28.45
C PRO A 45 -4.07 4.77 28.10
N ARG A 46 -5.24 4.53 28.70
CA ARG A 46 -6.45 5.34 28.42
C ARG A 46 -6.30 6.82 28.77
N ASN A 47 -5.38 7.17 29.68
CA ASN A 47 -5.08 8.54 30.07
C ASN A 47 -4.04 9.22 29.16
N PHE A 48 -3.51 8.52 28.16
CA PHE A 48 -2.62 9.11 27.17
C PHE A 48 -3.45 9.99 26.22
N VAL A 49 -3.21 11.30 26.28
CA VAL A 49 -4.01 12.33 25.58
C VAL A 49 -4.09 12.09 24.07
N TYR A 50 -3.02 11.59 23.45
CA TYR A 50 -2.94 11.36 22.00
C TYR A 50 -3.26 9.92 21.60
N ARG A 51 -3.89 9.13 22.49
CA ARG A 51 -4.20 7.72 22.22
C ARG A 51 -5.15 7.58 21.04
N ASP A 52 -6.23 8.36 21.04
CA ASP A 52 -7.25 8.25 20.00
C ASP A 52 -6.71 8.72 18.65
N GLU A 53 -5.84 9.74 18.64
CA GLU A 53 -5.12 10.16 17.44
C GLU A 53 -4.23 9.03 16.88
N ALA A 54 -3.42 8.39 17.74
CA ALA A 54 -2.57 7.28 17.34
C ALA A 54 -3.39 6.09 16.82
N VAL A 55 -4.47 5.73 17.51
CA VAL A 55 -5.37 4.64 17.08
C VAL A 55 -6.02 4.97 15.75
N ASN A 56 -6.55 6.19 15.58
CA ASN A 56 -7.20 6.60 14.35
C ASN A 56 -6.24 6.61 13.16
N TYR A 57 -5.01 7.11 13.34
CA TYR A 57 -3.97 7.05 12.31
C TYR A 57 -3.73 5.63 11.83
N TRP A 58 -3.47 4.71 12.77
CA TRP A 58 -3.17 3.32 12.43
C TRP A 58 -4.39 2.55 11.89
N GLN A 59 -5.61 2.93 12.28
CA GLN A 59 -6.84 2.42 11.67
C GLN A 59 -6.99 2.90 10.22
N GLN A 60 -6.66 4.16 9.92
CA GLN A 60 -6.63 4.65 8.54
C GLN A 60 -5.59 3.89 7.70
N VAL A 61 -4.39 3.68 8.25
CA VAL A 61 -3.36 2.85 7.59
C VAL A 61 -3.89 1.45 7.28
N LEU A 62 -4.58 0.80 8.22
CA LEU A 62 -5.17 -0.52 8.02
C LEU A 62 -6.21 -0.53 6.89
N LEU A 63 -7.14 0.42 6.92
CA LEU A 63 -8.21 0.51 5.92
C LEU A 63 -7.64 0.80 4.53
N THR A 64 -6.76 1.80 4.43
CA THR A 64 -6.11 2.16 3.17
C THR A 64 -5.24 1.03 2.64
N GLY A 65 -4.45 0.36 3.48
CA GLY A 65 -3.64 -0.79 3.06
C GLY A 65 -4.48 -1.94 2.50
N ASN A 66 -5.65 -2.19 3.09
CA ASN A 66 -6.62 -3.18 2.61
C ASN A 66 -7.26 -2.76 1.28
N ASP A 67 -7.68 -1.51 1.14
CA ASP A 67 -8.26 -0.99 -0.11
C ASP A 67 -7.24 -1.05 -1.26
N THR A 68 -6.00 -0.70 -0.97
CA THR A 68 -4.89 -0.84 -1.91
C THR A 68 -4.66 -2.30 -2.30
N ALA A 69 -4.68 -3.24 -1.34
CA ALA A 69 -4.57 -4.67 -1.62
C ALA A 69 -5.73 -5.20 -2.48
N VAL A 70 -6.95 -4.70 -2.28
CA VAL A 70 -8.12 -5.03 -3.12
C VAL A 70 -7.90 -4.56 -4.57
N ALA A 71 -7.41 -3.33 -4.77
CA ALA A 71 -7.07 -2.84 -6.10
C ALA A 71 -5.93 -3.67 -6.74
N GLY A 72 -4.90 -4.00 -5.98
CA GLY A 72 -3.81 -4.88 -6.41
C GLY A 72 -4.28 -6.27 -6.86
N ARG A 73 -5.26 -6.87 -6.16
CA ARG A 73 -5.87 -8.14 -6.59
C ARG A 73 -6.56 -8.05 -7.96
N LYS A 74 -7.13 -6.89 -8.30
CA LYS A 74 -7.69 -6.66 -9.64
C LYS A 74 -6.59 -6.58 -10.70
N ALA A 75 -5.47 -5.91 -10.39
CA ALA A 75 -4.30 -5.89 -11.27
C ALA A 75 -3.75 -7.30 -11.51
N LEU A 76 -3.63 -8.10 -10.46
CA LEU A 76 -3.17 -9.49 -10.54
C LEU A 76 -4.07 -10.35 -11.44
N ALA A 77 -5.40 -10.21 -11.31
CA ALA A 77 -6.35 -10.91 -12.16
C ALA A 77 -6.18 -10.50 -13.64
N ALA A 78 -6.14 -9.19 -13.91
CA ALA A 78 -5.97 -8.66 -15.25
C ALA A 78 -4.64 -9.09 -15.91
N LEU A 79 -3.53 -9.12 -15.17
CA LEU A 79 -2.24 -9.62 -15.65
C LEU A 79 -2.31 -11.10 -16.07
N LYS A 80 -3.00 -11.93 -15.28
CA LYS A 80 -3.19 -13.35 -15.58
C LYS A 80 -4.06 -13.60 -16.81
N GLU A 81 -5.00 -12.69 -17.07
CA GLU A 81 -5.87 -12.70 -18.26
C GLU A 81 -5.21 -12.06 -19.49
N GLY A 82 -4.00 -11.47 -19.34
CA GLY A 82 -3.32 -10.75 -20.42
C GLY A 82 -3.92 -9.38 -20.75
N ASN A 83 -4.83 -8.86 -19.91
CA ASN A 83 -5.45 -7.56 -20.09
C ASN A 83 -4.59 -6.45 -19.48
N LEU A 84 -3.60 -5.99 -20.26
CA LEU A 84 -2.59 -5.03 -19.80
C LEU A 84 -3.18 -3.65 -19.46
N GLN A 85 -4.21 -3.21 -20.18
CA GLN A 85 -4.87 -1.94 -19.90
C GLN A 85 -5.58 -1.99 -18.54
N ALA A 86 -6.37 -3.04 -18.29
CA ALA A 86 -7.02 -3.20 -16.99
C ALA A 86 -6.02 -3.39 -15.83
N ALA A 87 -4.89 -4.06 -16.10
CA ALA A 87 -3.80 -4.17 -15.13
C ALA A 87 -3.20 -2.79 -14.81
N ALA A 88 -2.90 -1.97 -15.82
CA ALA A 88 -2.38 -0.63 -15.64
C ALA A 88 -3.34 0.28 -14.87
N ASP A 89 -4.64 0.24 -15.19
CA ASP A 89 -5.66 1.04 -14.48
C ASP A 89 -5.78 0.63 -13.01
N ALA A 90 -5.70 -0.67 -12.71
CA ALA A 90 -5.74 -1.18 -11.33
C ALA A 90 -4.45 -0.87 -10.54
N LEU A 91 -3.27 -0.93 -11.18
CA LEU A 91 -2.01 -0.50 -10.57
C LEU A 91 -2.01 1.02 -10.30
N TYR A 92 -2.54 1.81 -11.24
CA TYR A 92 -2.73 3.25 -11.04
C TYR A 92 -3.68 3.54 -9.86
N LEU A 93 -4.78 2.80 -9.73
CA LEU A 93 -5.66 2.97 -8.58
C LEU A 93 -4.94 2.62 -7.27
N SER A 94 -4.15 1.55 -7.25
CA SER A 94 -3.40 1.12 -6.07
C SER A 94 -2.42 2.19 -5.60
N GLN A 95 -1.62 2.78 -6.52
CA GLN A 95 -0.71 3.87 -6.17
C GLN A 95 -1.44 5.13 -5.70
N TYR A 96 -2.62 5.40 -6.27
CA TYR A 96 -3.42 6.57 -5.89
C TYR A 96 -3.95 6.45 -4.46
N ILE A 97 -4.44 5.26 -4.07
CA ILE A 97 -4.91 4.97 -2.72
C ILE A 97 -3.73 5.00 -1.72
N GLU A 98 -2.56 4.49 -2.10
CA GLU A 98 -1.33 4.52 -1.30
C GLU A 98 -0.82 5.94 -1.00
N LYS A 99 -1.14 6.94 -1.83
CA LYS A 99 -0.56 8.29 -1.81
C LYS A 99 -0.41 8.93 -0.42
N PRO A 100 -1.38 8.84 0.52
CA PRO A 100 -1.23 9.41 1.87
C PRO A 100 -0.08 8.80 2.69
N PHE A 101 0.30 7.55 2.39
CA PHE A 101 1.31 6.77 3.13
C PHE A 101 2.51 6.40 2.27
N ALA A 102 2.58 6.89 1.03
CA ALA A 102 3.61 6.51 0.05
C ALA A 102 5.04 6.79 0.52
N ALA A 103 5.25 7.78 1.39
CA ALA A 103 6.56 8.09 1.98
C ALA A 103 7.11 6.94 2.85
N SER A 104 6.23 6.13 3.45
CA SER A 104 6.59 5.01 4.32
C SER A 104 6.44 3.65 3.65
N SER A 105 5.54 3.55 2.65
CA SER A 105 5.17 2.29 2.01
C SER A 105 5.85 2.07 0.66
N ALA A 106 5.85 3.08 -0.22
CA ALA A 106 6.50 3.10 -1.54
C ALA A 106 6.35 1.80 -2.38
N THR A 107 5.16 1.20 -2.39
CA THR A 107 4.90 -0.15 -2.86
C THR A 107 4.43 -0.18 -4.33
N TRP A 108 3.51 0.70 -4.74
CA TRP A 108 2.75 0.50 -5.98
C TRP A 108 3.23 1.32 -7.18
N ALA A 109 3.81 2.49 -6.93
CA ALA A 109 4.31 3.35 -8.01
C ALA A 109 5.35 2.66 -8.92
N PRO A 110 6.36 1.94 -8.39
CA PRO A 110 7.33 1.25 -9.24
C PRO A 110 6.71 0.20 -10.15
N LEU A 111 5.67 -0.51 -9.69
CA LEU A 111 4.97 -1.55 -10.45
C LEU A 111 4.15 -0.96 -11.60
N TYR A 112 3.49 0.17 -11.34
CA TYR A 112 2.75 0.90 -12.37
C TYR A 112 3.68 1.41 -13.47
N GLU A 113 4.80 2.05 -13.08
CA GLU A 113 5.78 2.56 -14.03
C GLU A 113 6.43 1.45 -14.86
N ALA A 114 6.78 0.32 -14.24
CA ALA A 114 7.33 -0.85 -14.94
C ALA A 114 6.37 -1.39 -16.01
N LEU A 115 5.08 -1.53 -15.69
CA LEU A 115 4.09 -1.98 -16.67
C LEU A 115 3.90 -0.95 -17.80
N LYS A 116 3.85 0.35 -17.46
CA LYS A 116 3.70 1.42 -18.46
C LYS A 116 4.86 1.48 -19.43
N GLN A 117 6.10 1.32 -18.96
CA GLN A 117 7.29 1.29 -19.80
C GLN A 117 7.24 0.12 -20.78
N ASP A 118 6.96 -1.09 -20.29
CA ASP A 118 6.88 -2.28 -21.14
C ASP A 118 5.74 -2.19 -22.18
N MET A 119 4.59 -1.61 -21.81
CA MET A 119 3.50 -1.33 -22.76
C MET A 119 3.92 -0.32 -23.84
N ALA A 120 4.69 0.71 -23.49
CA ALA A 120 5.18 1.71 -24.42
C ALA A 120 6.20 1.13 -25.40
N GLU A 121 7.15 0.33 -24.92
CA GLU A 121 8.16 -0.34 -25.75
C GLU A 121 7.52 -1.27 -26.79
N LYS A 122 6.45 -1.98 -26.43
CA LYS A 122 5.73 -2.89 -27.33
C LYS A 122 4.80 -2.19 -28.34
N GLN A 123 4.50 -0.90 -28.16
CA GLN A 123 3.74 -0.11 -29.14
C GLN A 123 4.61 0.51 -30.24
N VAL A 124 5.95 0.48 -30.09
CA VAL A 124 6.89 1.06 -31.04
C VAL A 124 7.45 0.02 -32.03
N VAL A 125 6.94 -1.22 -32.00
CA VAL A 125 7.35 -2.34 -32.87
C VAL A 125 6.23 -2.76 -33.81
#